data_AF-A0A925C1E9-F1
#
_entry.id   AF-A0A925C1E9-F1
#
_cell.length_a   1.000
_cell.length_b   1.000
_cell.length_c   1.000
_cell.angle_alpha   90.00
_cell.angle_beta   90.00
_cell.angle_gamma   90.00
#
_symmetry.space_group_name_H-M   'P 1'
#
loop_
_entity.id
_entity.type
_entity.pdbx_description
1 polymer ?
#
loop_
_entity_poly.entity_id
_entity_poly.type
_entity_poly.pdbx_seq_one_letter_code
_entity_poly.pdbx_strand_id
1 'polypeptide(L)'
;MERDTNRDHPESLVRRLTEERERFVSAWQQGARPAELTQIRQNIKQLNDLLWERTLQHNGVAEAYQSGDASQRDIQGRAGPANQKP
;
A
#
# COMPACT_ATOMS: atom_id res chain seq x y z
N MET A 1 15.48 22.29 2.78
CA MET A 1 14.78 21.37 3.72
C MET A 1 14.17 20.26 2.87
N GLU A 2 14.90 19.17 2.62
CA GLU A 2 14.40 18.03 1.81
C GLU A 2 14.67 16.68 2.52
N ARG A 3 15.00 16.71 3.81
CA ARG A 3 15.27 15.49 4.60
C ARG A 3 14.01 14.81 5.11
N ASP A 4 12.90 15.52 5.26
CA ASP A 4 11.67 14.96 5.83
C ASP A 4 10.79 14.27 4.78
N THR A 5 10.79 14.71 3.52
CA THR A 5 9.98 14.10 2.46
C THR A 5 10.43 12.68 2.10
N ASN A 6 11.70 12.35 2.33
CA ASN A 6 12.28 11.07 1.94
C ASN A 6 12.15 9.97 3.03
N ARG A 7 11.59 10.31 4.20
CA ARG A 7 11.50 9.41 5.35
C ARG A 7 10.32 8.43 5.26
N ASP A 8 9.28 8.83 4.55
CA ASP A 8 8.02 8.10 4.38
C ASP A 8 7.78 7.67 2.92
N HIS A 9 8.80 7.76 2.06
CA HIS A 9 8.73 7.22 0.69
C HIS A 9 8.70 5.68 0.75
N PRO A 10 7.88 4.99 -0.08
CA PRO A 10 7.74 3.53 -0.03
C PRO A 10 9.09 2.79 -0.10
N GLU A 11 10.00 3.22 -0.98
CA GLU A 11 11.33 2.63 -1.11
C GLU A 11 12.18 2.80 0.16
N SER A 12 12.07 3.95 0.83
CA SER A 12 12.77 4.23 2.09
C SER A 12 12.23 3.36 3.23
N LEU A 13 10.91 3.17 3.28
CA LEU A 13 10.25 2.28 4.24
C LEU A 13 10.61 0.81 4.01
N VAL A 14 10.67 0.35 2.76
CA VAL A 14 11.12 -1.01 2.41
C VAL A 14 12.58 -1.21 2.84
N ARG A 15 13.47 -0.25 2.56
CA ARG A 15 14.88 -0.33 2.98
C ARG A 15 15.01 -0.46 4.50
N ARG A 16 14.30 0.39 5.26
CA ARG A 16 14.29 0.34 6.74
C ARG A 16 13.69 -0.96 7.28
N LEU A 17 12.67 -1.51 6.60
CA LEU A 17 12.08 -2.81 6.96
C LEU A 17 13.09 -3.94 6.80
N THR A 18 13.88 -3.93 5.72
CA THR A 18 14.97 -4.90 5.51
C THR A 18 16.04 -4.77 6.60
N GLU A 19 16.49 -3.55 6.90
CA GLU A 19 17.48 -3.28 7.96
C GLU A 19 17.01 -3.79 9.33
N GLU A 20 15.75 -3.53 9.71
CA GLU A 20 15.22 -4.01 11.00
C GLU A 20 15.03 -5.55 11.03
N ARG A 21 14.73 -6.19 9.89
CA ARG A 21 14.70 -7.66 9.79
C ARG A 21 16.09 -8.28 9.95
N GLU A 22 17.10 -7.72 9.31
CA GLU A 22 18.49 -8.15 9.47
C GLU A 22 18.95 -7.95 10.92
N ARG A 23 18.60 -6.82 11.52
CA ARG A 23 18.84 -6.53 12.94
C ARG A 23 18.18 -7.54 13.85
N PHE A 24 16.94 -7.96 13.57
CA PHE A 24 16.26 -9.01 14.33
C PHE A 24 17.02 -10.34 14.27
N VAL A 25 17.42 -10.77 13.08
CA VAL A 25 18.17 -12.03 12.90
C VAL A 25 19.51 -11.97 13.62
N SER A 26 20.24 -10.85 13.49
CA SER A 26 21.52 -10.65 14.17
C SER A 26 21.37 -10.64 15.69
N ALA A 27 20.39 -9.90 16.22
CA ALA A 27 20.09 -9.87 17.66
C ALA A 27 19.68 -11.26 18.19
N TRP A 28 18.89 -12.02 17.42
CA TRP A 28 18.53 -13.38 17.78
C TRP A 28 19.75 -14.31 17.87
N GLN A 29 20.64 -14.26 16.87
CA GLN A 29 21.87 -15.07 16.84
C GLN A 29 22.82 -14.70 17.98
N GLN A 30 22.86 -13.44 18.38
CA GLN A 30 23.67 -12.96 19.50
C GLN A 30 23.05 -13.25 20.88
N GLY A 31 21.86 -13.86 20.94
CA GLY A 31 21.17 -14.14 22.20
C GLY A 31 20.67 -12.87 22.90
N ALA A 32 20.25 -11.87 22.12
CA ALA A 32 19.72 -10.62 22.65
C ALA A 32 18.53 -10.86 23.58
N ARG A 33 18.32 -9.90 24.50
CA ARG A 33 17.27 -10.02 25.51
C ARG A 33 15.89 -10.04 24.84
N PRO A 34 14.90 -10.77 25.39
CA PRO A 34 13.55 -10.78 24.83
C PRO A 34 12.92 -9.39 24.64
N ALA A 35 13.26 -8.43 25.50
CA ALA A 35 12.79 -7.04 25.37
C ALA A 35 13.33 -6.35 24.10
N GLU A 36 14.59 -6.59 23.74
CA GLU A 36 15.21 -6.03 22.54
C GLU A 36 14.61 -6.63 21.27
N LEU A 37 14.43 -7.96 21.24
CA LEU A 37 13.75 -8.65 20.15
C LEU A 37 12.29 -8.17 19.99
N THR A 38 11.61 -7.91 21.10
CA THR A 38 10.24 -7.35 21.10
C THR A 38 10.22 -5.95 20.51
N GLN A 39 11.18 -5.10 20.87
CA GLN A 39 11.30 -3.75 20.31
C GLN A 39 11.53 -3.77 18.80
N ILE A 40 12.44 -4.62 18.32
CA ILE A 40 12.71 -4.75 16.88
C ILE A 40 11.46 -5.25 16.14
N ARG A 41 10.73 -6.22 16.71
CA ARG A 41 9.43 -6.67 16.15
C ARG A 41 8.39 -5.55 16.08
N GLN A 42 8.32 -4.69 17.09
CA GLN A 42 7.41 -3.54 17.08
C GLN A 42 7.78 -2.54 15.98
N ASN A 43 9.08 -2.26 15.79
CA ASN A 43 9.55 -1.40 14.70
C ASN A 43 9.19 -1.99 13.32
N ILE A 44 9.41 -3.30 13.13
CA ILE A 44 9.03 -4.02 11.91
C ILE A 44 7.51 -3.90 11.66
N LYS A 45 6.68 -4.07 12.70
CA LYS A 45 5.23 -3.92 12.58
C LYS A 45 4.85 -2.51 12.13
N GLN A 46 5.38 -1.48 12.77
CA GLN A 46 5.11 -0.07 12.40
C GLN A 46 5.48 0.23 10.95
N LEU A 47 6.62 -0.28 10.47
CA LEU A 47 7.04 -0.10 9.08
C LEU A 47 6.10 -0.80 8.09
N ASN A 48 5.58 -1.98 8.42
CA ASN A 48 4.57 -2.66 7.59
C ASN A 48 3.23 -1.91 7.59
N ASP A 49 2.79 -1.39 8.75
CA ASP A 49 1.57 -0.60 8.86
C ASP A 49 1.67 0.66 7.97
N LEU A 50 2.80 1.38 8.02
CA LEU A 50 3.05 2.55 7.15
C LEU A 50 3.09 2.19 5.66
N LEU A 51 3.71 1.07 5.29
CA LEU A 51 3.73 0.61 3.90
C LEU A 51 2.32 0.27 3.40
N TRP A 52 1.53 -0.39 4.24
CA TRP A 52 0.14 -0.72 3.93
C TRP A 52 -0.72 0.53 3.76
N GLU A 53 -0.60 1.52 4.65
CA GLU A 53 -1.28 2.81 4.54
C GLU A 53 -0.93 3.53 3.24
N ARG A 54 0.35 3.50 2.82
CA ARG A 54 0.78 4.08 1.54
C ARG A 54 0.24 3.33 0.33
N THR A 55 0.24 2.00 0.36
CA THR A 55 -0.36 1.19 -0.71
C THR A 55 -1.86 1.44 -0.81
N LEU A 56 -2.57 1.56 0.31
CA LEU A 56 -3.99 1.94 0.34
C LEU A 56 -4.22 3.36 -0.17
N GLN A 57 -3.38 4.34 0.19
CA GLN A 57 -3.48 5.70 -0.35
C GLN A 57 -3.25 5.73 -1.87
N HIS A 58 -2.30 4.96 -2.38
CA HIS A 58 -2.01 4.90 -3.81
C HIS A 58 -3.12 4.18 -4.61
N ASN A 59 -3.70 3.11 -4.05
CA ASN A 59 -4.76 2.35 -4.69
C ASN A 59 -6.16 2.96 -4.47
N GLY A 60 -6.42 3.60 -3.33
CA GLY A 60 -7.67 4.28 -3.02
C GLY A 60 -7.86 5.62 -3.75
N VAL A 61 -6.78 6.22 -4.28
CA VAL A 61 -6.87 7.37 -5.20
C VAL A 61 -7.17 6.92 -6.64
N ALA A 62 -6.86 5.68 -7.02
CA ALA A 62 -7.20 5.15 -8.34
C ALA A 62 -8.71 4.94 -8.52
N GLU A 63 -9.45 4.59 -7.46
CA GLU A 63 -10.92 4.46 -7.52
C GLU A 63 -11.66 5.80 -7.41
N ALA A 64 -11.08 6.81 -6.74
CA ALA A 64 -11.70 8.13 -6.61
C ALA A 64 -11.57 9.00 -7.87
N TYR A 65 -10.59 8.73 -8.74
CA TYR A 65 -10.44 9.44 -10.03
C TYR A 65 -11.23 8.81 -11.19
N GLN A 66 -11.74 7.58 -11.05
CA GLN A 66 -12.58 6.93 -12.08
C GLN A 66 -14.09 7.07 -11.83
N SER A 67 -14.49 7.54 -10.64
CA SER A 67 -15.90 7.72 -10.28
C SER A 67 -16.37 9.19 -10.35
N GLY A 68 -15.70 10.00 -11.18
CA GLY A 68 -16.06 11.41 -11.43
C GLY A 68 -16.37 11.79 -12.90
N ASP A 69 -16.12 10.91 -13.88
CA ASP A 69 -16.28 11.24 -15.31
C ASP A 69 -16.83 10.06 -16.13
N ALA A 70 -17.87 9.39 -15.62
CA ALA A 70 -18.59 8.34 -16.36
C ALA A 70 -20.11 8.59 -16.38
N SER A 71 -20.52 9.86 -16.46
CA SER A 71 -21.94 10.23 -16.66
C SER A 71 -22.19 11.14 -17.87
N GLN A 72 -21.20 11.37 -18.73
CA GLN A 72 -21.40 12.13 -19.96
C GLN A 72 -20.66 11.54 -21.15
N ARG A 73 -21.18 10.41 -21.65
CA ARG A 73 -21.02 9.77 -22.98
C ARG A 73 -21.40 8.31 -22.71
N ASP A 74 -22.58 7.85 -23.11
CA ASP A 74 -22.80 7.39 -24.48
C ASP A 74 -24.32 7.30 -24.80
N ILE A 75 -24.71 7.90 -25.93
CA ILE A 75 -25.37 7.22 -27.06
C ILE A 75 -26.78 6.65 -26.77
N GLN A 76 -27.86 7.37 -27.07
CA GLN A 76 -28.48 7.43 -28.41
C GLN A 76 -28.26 6.18 -29.28
N GLY A 77 -29.07 5.14 -29.08
CA GLY A 77 -29.37 4.17 -30.14
C GLY A 77 -28.77 2.79 -29.96
N ARG A 78 -29.53 1.91 -29.30
CA ARG A 78 -29.58 0.51 -29.72
C ARG A 78 -30.96 -0.08 -29.41
N ALA A 79 -31.86 0.05 -30.37
CA ALA A 79 -32.96 -0.88 -30.51
C ALA A 79 -32.35 -2.28 -30.72
N GLY A 80 -32.53 -3.17 -29.76
CA GLY A 80 -32.30 -4.60 -29.94
C GLY A 80 -33.50 -5.23 -30.67
N PRO A 81 -33.29 -6.22 -31.55
CA PRO A 81 -34.32 -6.74 -32.44
C PRO A 81 -35.37 -7.53 -31.64
N ALA A 82 -36.63 -7.13 -31.73
CA ALA A 82 -37.74 -7.98 -31.31
C ALA A 82 -37.83 -9.15 -32.28
N ASN A 83 -37.47 -10.34 -31.79
CA ASN A 83 -37.67 -11.60 -32.48
C ASN A 83 -39.13 -11.75 -32.89
N GLN A 84 -39.34 -11.77 -34.22
CA GLN A 84 -40.49 -12.34 -34.93
C GLN A 84 -40.78 -13.77 -34.43
N LYS A 85 -42.01 -14.32 -34.45
CA LYS A 85 -42.97 -14.40 -35.56
C LYS A 85 -44.31 -15.08 -35.08
N PRO A 86 -45.25 -15.40 -36.00
CA PRO A 86 -46.71 -15.20 -35.85
C PRO A 86 -47.45 -16.22 -34.97
#